data_AF-A0A920ACL7-F1
#
_entry.id   AF-A0A920ACL7-F1
#
_cell.length_a   1.000
_cell.length_b   1.000
_cell.length_c   1.000
_cell.angle_alpha   90.00
_cell.angle_beta   90.00
_cell.angle_gamma   90.00
#
_symmetry.space_group_name_H-M   'P 1'
#
loop_
_entity.id
_entity.type
_entity.pdbx_description
1 polymer ?
#
loop_
_entity_poly.entity_id
_entity_poly.type
_entity_poly.pdbx_seq_one_letter_code
_entity_poly.pdbx_strand_id
1 'polypeptide(L)'
;MRTPQENASGYDDNSPINHVEKLKGKYLLVHGSADDNVHYQNTMEMTNALVNANKQFDLFIYPNKNHGIYGGYTRLHLFTKMTNFIKEIIIDIFPIFDTYI
;
A
#
# COMPACT_ATOMS: atom_id res chain seq x y z
N MET A 1 -19.17 -4.68 10.01
CA MET A 1 -19.44 -6.00 9.40
C MET A 1 -20.11 -6.96 10.39
N ARG A 2 -21.06 -6.53 11.25
CA ARG A 2 -21.45 -7.26 12.49
C ARG A 2 -20.21 -7.68 13.31
N THR A 3 -20.38 -8.50 14.34
CA THR A 3 -19.23 -9.06 15.07
C THR A 3 -18.60 -10.22 14.28
N PRO A 4 -17.31 -10.53 14.48
CA PRO A 4 -16.68 -11.71 13.86
C PRO A 4 -17.41 -13.01 14.19
N GLN A 5 -18.01 -13.12 15.39
CA GLN A 5 -18.79 -14.28 15.80
C GLN A 5 -20.06 -14.46 14.96
N GLU A 6 -20.66 -13.36 14.51
CA GLU A 6 -21.90 -13.38 13.73
C GLU A 6 -21.66 -13.38 12.22
N ASN A 7 -20.43 -13.09 11.77
CA ASN A 7 -20.12 -12.90 10.36
C ASN A 7 -18.66 -13.28 10.04
N ALA A 8 -18.21 -14.43 10.53
CA ALA A 8 -16.83 -14.88 10.37
C ALA A 8 -16.39 -14.89 8.90
N SER A 9 -17.18 -15.50 8.02
CA SER A 9 -16.88 -15.51 6.57
C SER A 9 -16.79 -14.12 5.97
N GLY A 10 -17.63 -13.18 6.43
CA GLY A 10 -17.55 -11.79 5.99
C GLY A 10 -16.25 -11.10 6.39
N TYR A 11 -15.62 -11.47 7.51
CA TYR A 11 -14.29 -10.98 7.87
C TYR A 11 -13.21 -11.64 7.01
N ASP A 12 -13.29 -12.96 6.80
CA ASP A 12 -12.29 -13.71 6.03
C ASP A 12 -12.31 -13.32 4.54
N ASP A 13 -13.49 -13.23 3.94
CA ASP A 13 -13.67 -12.92 2.53
C ASP A 13 -13.29 -11.48 2.18
N ASN A 14 -13.41 -10.55 3.14
CA ASN A 14 -13.14 -9.13 2.92
C ASN A 14 -11.79 -8.66 3.50
N SER A 15 -10.96 -9.58 4.02
CA SER A 15 -9.60 -9.28 4.45
C SER A 15 -8.64 -9.35 3.25
N PRO A 16 -7.99 -8.24 2.82
CA PRO A 16 -7.09 -8.26 1.66
C PRO A 16 -5.89 -9.21 1.82
N ILE A 17 -5.47 -9.47 3.06
CA ILE A 17 -4.38 -10.38 3.40
C ILE A 17 -4.65 -11.79 2.89
N ASN A 18 -5.93 -12.22 2.88
CA ASN A 18 -6.34 -13.55 2.41
C ASN A 18 -6.35 -13.69 0.88
N HIS A 19 -6.16 -12.59 0.15
CA HIS A 19 -6.30 -12.56 -1.31
C HIS A 19 -5.02 -12.07 -2.02
N VAL A 20 -3.89 -12.04 -1.33
CA VAL A 20 -2.60 -11.57 -1.89
C VAL A 20 -2.18 -12.32 -3.16
N GLU A 21 -2.59 -13.58 -3.32
CA GLU A 21 -2.30 -14.36 -4.53
C GLU A 21 -2.98 -13.80 -5.79
N LYS A 22 -4.15 -13.17 -5.62
CA LYS A 22 -4.94 -12.59 -6.71
C LYS A 22 -4.36 -11.26 -7.21
N LEU A 23 -3.41 -10.68 -6.47
CA LEU A 23 -2.74 -9.43 -6.81
C LEU A 23 -1.87 -9.59 -8.06
N LYS A 24 -2.06 -8.69 -9.03
CA LYS A 24 -1.32 -8.51 -10.28
C LYS A 24 -0.87 -7.05 -10.45
N GLY A 25 0.36 -6.88 -10.91
CA GLY A 25 0.95 -5.56 -11.19
C GLY A 25 1.93 -5.12 -10.11
N LYS A 26 2.35 -3.85 -10.17
CA LYS A 26 3.23 -3.23 -9.18
C LYS A 26 2.41 -2.69 -8.02
N TYR A 27 2.94 -2.83 -6.80
CA TYR A 27 2.29 -2.38 -5.57
C TYR A 27 3.15 -1.37 -4.83
N LEU A 28 2.50 -0.30 -4.33
CA LEU A 28 3.09 0.63 -3.39
C LEU A 28 2.22 0.66 -2.13
N LEU A 29 2.80 0.23 -1.01
CA LEU A 29 2.24 0.37 0.32
C LEU A 29 2.80 1.63 0.98
N VAL A 30 1.91 2.42 1.59
CA VAL A 30 2.30 3.64 2.32
C VAL A 30 1.53 3.71 3.64
N HIS A 31 2.23 3.96 4.75
CA HIS A 31 1.60 4.05 6.07
C HIS A 31 2.33 5.02 7.00
N GLY A 32 1.62 5.63 7.95
CA GLY A 32 2.22 6.39 9.06
C GLY A 32 2.54 5.50 10.26
N SER A 33 3.76 5.52 10.79
CA SER A 33 4.14 4.58 11.87
C SER A 33 3.39 4.81 13.19
N ALA A 34 2.73 5.96 13.35
CA ALA A 34 1.98 6.36 14.54
C ALA A 34 0.48 6.55 14.22
N ASP A 35 -0.04 5.79 13.26
CA ASP A 35 -1.46 5.76 12.91
C ASP A 35 -2.29 5.21 14.08
N ASP A 36 -3.18 6.07 14.58
CA ASP A 36 -4.07 5.87 15.72
C ASP A 36 -5.45 5.33 15.32
N ASN A 37 -5.73 5.22 14.02
CA ASN A 37 -6.99 4.73 13.48
C ASN A 37 -6.82 3.36 12.81
N VAL A 38 -5.82 3.24 11.93
CA VAL A 38 -5.48 1.98 11.26
C VAL A 38 -4.08 1.58 11.69
N HIS A 39 -4.00 0.73 12.72
CA HIS A 39 -2.73 0.38 13.35
C HIS A 39 -1.69 -0.14 12.33
N TYR A 40 -0.44 0.27 12.48
CA TYR A 40 0.67 -0.09 11.59
C TYR A 40 0.88 -1.61 11.44
N GLN A 41 0.44 -2.40 12.43
CA GLN A 41 0.44 -3.86 12.35
C GLN A 41 -0.27 -4.38 11.09
N ASN A 42 -1.32 -3.72 10.60
CA ASN A 42 -1.97 -4.13 9.35
C ASN A 42 -1.00 -4.12 8.16
N THR A 43 -0.11 -3.12 8.08
CA THR A 43 0.95 -3.07 7.05
C THR A 43 1.96 -4.19 7.24
N MET A 44 2.30 -4.51 8.48
CA MET A 44 3.25 -5.59 8.81
C MET A 44 2.70 -6.96 8.39
N GLU A 45 1.43 -7.24 8.71
CA GLU A 45 0.78 -8.49 8.30
C GLU A 45 0.64 -8.57 6.77
N MET A 46 0.26 -7.47 6.11
CA MET A 46 0.20 -7.41 4.65
C MET A 46 1.57 -7.64 4.00
N THR A 47 2.63 -7.04 4.55
CA THR A 47 4.01 -7.22 4.10
C THR A 47 4.42 -8.69 4.22
N ASN A 48 4.17 -9.32 5.37
CA ASN A 48 4.45 -10.74 5.58
C ASN A 48 3.70 -11.62 4.57
N ALA A 49 2.41 -11.36 4.35
CA ALA A 49 1.60 -12.11 3.38
C ALA A 49 2.10 -11.94 1.93
N LEU A 50 2.46 -10.72 1.52
CA LEU A 50 3.03 -10.46 0.19
C LEU A 50 4.37 -11.19 -0.01
N VAL A 51 5.25 -11.17 0.99
CA VAL A 51 6.53 -11.90 0.95
C VAL A 51 6.30 -13.41 0.84
N ASN A 52 5.40 -13.97 1.64
CA ASN A 52 5.07 -15.40 1.60
C ASN A 52 4.47 -15.83 0.25
N ALA A 53 3.73 -14.95 -0.41
CA ALA A 53 3.18 -15.14 -1.76
C ALA A 53 4.17 -14.80 -2.89
N ASN A 54 5.44 -14.49 -2.57
CA ASN A 54 6.47 -14.04 -3.52
C ASN A 54 5.99 -12.87 -4.42
N LYS A 55 5.23 -11.94 -3.84
CA LYS A 55 4.76 -10.73 -4.53
C LYS A 55 5.74 -9.59 -4.26
N GLN A 56 6.22 -8.96 -5.33
CA GLN A 56 7.07 -7.77 -5.23
C GLN A 56 6.22 -6.53 -4.93
N PHE A 57 6.71 -5.65 -4.07
CA PHE A 57 6.05 -4.41 -3.68
C PHE A 57 7.06 -3.40 -3.16
N ASP A 58 6.71 -2.12 -3.24
CA ASP A 58 7.38 -1.04 -2.56
C ASP A 58 6.67 -0.70 -1.26
N LEU A 59 7.42 -0.36 -0.22
CA LEU A 59 6.88 0.11 1.05
C LEU A 59 7.52 1.44 1.44
N PHE A 60 6.69 2.39 1.87
CA PHE A 60 7.17 3.63 2.47
C PHE A 60 6.45 3.96 3.76
N ILE A 61 7.22 4.11 4.84
CA ILE A 61 6.70 4.44 6.14
C ILE A 61 7.03 5.89 6.46
N TYR A 62 6.04 6.65 6.92
CA TYR A 62 6.23 7.98 7.47
C TYR A 62 6.34 7.90 9.00
N PRO A 63 7.55 8.07 9.58
CA PRO A 63 7.73 8.00 11.02
C PRO A 63 6.95 9.09 11.75
N ASN A 64 6.37 8.75 12.89
CA ASN A 64 5.64 9.69 13.78
C ASN A 64 4.47 10.40 13.08
N LYS A 65 3.90 9.80 12.03
CA LYS A 65 2.70 10.30 11.37
C LYS A 65 1.51 9.42 11.70
N ASN A 66 0.41 10.08 12.02
CA ASN A 66 -0.89 9.44 12.21
C ASN A 66 -1.60 9.24 10.87
N HIS A 67 -2.88 8.85 10.92
CA HIS A 67 -3.69 8.50 9.74
C HIS A 67 -3.71 9.57 8.64
N GLY A 68 -3.52 10.85 8.99
CA GLY A 68 -3.58 11.94 8.03
C GLY A 68 -2.31 12.14 7.19
N ILE A 69 -1.16 11.63 7.62
CA ILE A 69 0.16 11.79 6.97
C ILE A 69 0.38 13.24 6.48
N TYR A 70 0.48 14.19 7.43
CA TYR A 70 0.59 15.63 7.17
C TYR A 70 1.77 16.30 7.89
N GLY A 71 1.98 17.58 7.58
CA GLY A 71 2.97 18.47 8.22
C GLY A 71 4.23 18.68 7.38
N GLY A 72 4.70 19.92 7.29
CA GLY A 72 5.89 20.28 6.51
C GLY A 72 5.90 19.67 5.11
N TYR A 73 7.03 19.10 4.71
CA TYR A 73 7.19 18.43 3.41
C TYR A 73 6.55 17.03 3.34
N THR A 74 6.02 16.47 4.43
CA THR A 74 5.47 15.10 4.44
C THR A 74 4.40 14.90 3.37
N ARG A 75 3.46 15.84 3.25
CA ARG A 75 2.36 15.71 2.29
C ARG A 75 2.83 15.84 0.85
N LEU A 76 3.75 16.78 0.59
CA LEU A 76 4.38 16.92 -0.73
C LEU A 76 5.15 15.65 -1.09
N HIS A 77 6.00 15.16 -0.19
CA HIS A 77 6.76 13.93 -0.37
C HIS A 77 5.85 12.71 -0.64
N LEU A 78 4.72 12.58 0.08
CA LEU A 78 3.72 11.54 -0.16
C LEU A 78 3.21 11.58 -1.59
N PHE A 79 2.70 12.72 -2.04
CA PHE A 79 2.15 12.83 -3.37
C PHE A 79 3.24 12.70 -4.45
N THR A 80 4.43 13.26 -4.25
CA THR A 80 5.57 13.07 -5.16
C THR A 80 5.94 11.59 -5.31
N LYS A 81 6.00 10.83 -4.20
CA LYS A 81 6.30 9.40 -4.25
C LYS A 81 5.22 8.61 -5.00
N MET A 82 3.94 8.89 -4.74
CA MET A 82 2.83 8.28 -5.47
C MET A 82 2.88 8.61 -6.96
N THR A 83 3.15 9.88 -7.31
CA THR A 83 3.27 10.33 -8.70
C THR A 83 4.42 9.64 -9.42
N ASN A 84 5.59 9.55 -8.79
CA ASN A 84 6.76 8.90 -9.39
C ASN A 84 6.51 7.40 -9.62
N PHE A 85 5.92 6.71 -8.63
CA PHE A 85 5.54 5.30 -8.77
C PHE A 85 4.59 5.06 -9.96
N ILE A 86 3.59 5.94 -10.15
CA ILE A 86 2.69 5.86 -11.31
C ILE A 86 3.43 6.13 -12.61
N LYS A 87 4.33 7.13 -12.65
CA LYS A 87 5.13 7.43 -13.84
C LYS A 87 6.00 6.24 -14.24
N GLU A 88 6.68 5.61 -13.28
CA GLU A 88 7.49 4.41 -13.51
C GLU A 88 6.64 3.28 -14.12
N ILE A 89 5.45 3.02 -13.57
CA ILE A 89 4.52 2.04 -14.14
C ILE A 89 4.15 2.38 -15.59
N ILE A 90 3.81 3.64 -15.87
CA ILE A 90 3.36 4.06 -17.21
C ILE A 90 4.51 3.96 -18.22
N ILE A 91 5.72 4.39 -17.85
CA ILE A 91 6.90 4.31 -18.71
C ILE A 91 7.21 2.84 -19.04
N ASP A 92 7.14 1.94 -18.06
CA ASP A 92 7.34 0.51 -18.28
C ASP A 92 6.31 -0.10 -19.25
N ILE A 93 5.07 0.39 -19.25
CA ILE A 93 4.00 -0.08 -20.12
C ILE A 93 4.13 0.53 -21.53
N PHE A 94 4.57 1.79 -21.63
CA PHE A 94 4.69 2.54 -22.87
C PHE A 94 6.10 3.14 -23.04
N PRO A 95 7.11 2.31 -23.36
CA PRO A 95 8.51 2.75 -23.43
C PRO A 95 8.81 3.75 -24.57
N ILE A 96 7.83 4.08 -25.41
CA ILE A 96 7.99 4.87 -26.63
C ILE A 96 7.85 6.39 -26.36
N PHE A 97 7.40 6.80 -25.16
CA PHE A 97 7.21 8.23 -24.85
C PHE A 97 8.48 8.97 -24.38
N ASP A 98 9.59 8.26 -24.17
CA ASP A 98 10.84 8.86 -23.66
C ASP A 98 11.83 9.31 -24.75
N THR A 99 11.48 9.22 -26.04
CA THR A 99 12.38 9.64 -27.14
C THR A 99 12.19 11.09 -27.60
N TYR A 100 11.31 11.89 -26.96
CA TYR A 100 10.97 13.24 -27.43
C TYR A 100 10.82 14.33 -26.35
N ILE A 101 11.55 14.23 -25.23
CA ILE A 101 11.77 15.37 -24.31
C ILE A 101 13.26 15.47 -23.97
#